data_AF-A0A7L0E1W9-F1
#
_entry.id   AF-A0A7L0E1W9-F1
#
_cell.length_a   1.000
_cell.length_b   1.000
_cell.length_c   1.000
_cell.angle_alpha   90.00
_cell.angle_beta   90.00
_cell.angle_gamma   90.00
#
_symmetry.space_group_name_H-M   'P 1'
#
loop_
_entity.id
_entity.type
_entity.pdbx_description
1 polymer ?
#
loop_
_entity_poly.entity_id
_entity_poly.type
_entity_poly.pdbx_seq_one_letter_code
_entity_poly.pdbx_strand_id
1 'polypeptide(L)'
;RQTYDLVCDAYRSLFDRLGLPFVKVKAATGSIGGTVSHEFQLPADIGEDRLVLCPHGHFAANVETLNGEQTSCPTCGENLTRTKGIEVGHTFYLGTKYSSVFNAAFYSPENKPQLAEMGCYGLGMTRILAASIEVLSTEDSIRWPSLIAPYQLCLIPPKRGSREEEEEGATLLEQVYNDLAEVLPHLAGDSVLDDRTQMTIGKRLKDANKLGYPYVVVAGKRVREDPPVFEVWDQNAGEVLFLTKEGVIELLSKVRVP
;
A
#
# COMPACT_ATOMS: atom_id res chain seq x y z
N ARG A 1 25.66 -6.81 12.45
CA ARG A 1 25.40 -6.92 10.99
C ARG A 1 24.19 -7.79 10.67
N GLN A 2 24.10 -9.04 11.12
CA GLN A 2 22.94 -9.91 10.84
C GLN A 2 21.57 -9.26 11.13
N THR A 3 21.41 -8.59 12.27
CA THR A 3 20.18 -7.86 12.62
C THR A 3 19.82 -6.76 11.61
N TYR A 4 20.82 -6.08 11.04
CA TYR A 4 20.60 -5.03 10.05
C TYR A 4 19.97 -5.60 8.77
N ASP A 5 20.50 -6.74 8.30
CA ASP A 5 19.99 -7.43 7.13
C ASP A 5 18.57 -7.97 7.39
N LEU A 6 18.33 -8.56 8.57
CA LEU A 6 17.01 -9.02 8.99
C LEU A 6 15.96 -7.89 9.02
N VAL A 7 16.31 -6.72 9.55
CA VAL A 7 15.38 -5.57 9.58
C VAL A 7 15.15 -5.02 8.17
N CYS A 8 16.18 -4.99 7.32
CA CYS A 8 15.99 -4.63 5.92
C CYS A 8 15.01 -5.57 5.22
N ASP A 9 15.14 -6.87 5.42
CA ASP A 9 14.25 -7.87 4.81
C ASP A 9 12.83 -7.79 5.39
N ALA A 10 12.68 -7.47 6.67
CA ALA A 10 11.39 -7.20 7.28
C ALA A 10 10.69 -5.98 6.65
N TYR A 11 11.44 -4.89 6.37
CA TYR A 11 10.88 -3.71 5.69
C TYR A 11 10.47 -4.04 4.25
N ARG A 12 11.27 -4.83 3.52
CA ARG A 12 10.91 -5.31 2.17
C ARG A 12 9.60 -6.09 2.21
N SER A 13 9.50 -7.08 3.09
CA SER A 13 8.30 -7.89 3.27
C SER A 13 7.07 -7.05 3.64
N LEU A 14 7.24 -6.01 4.47
CA LEU A 14 6.16 -5.06 4.79
C LEU A 14 5.65 -4.34 3.53
N PHE A 15 6.55 -3.73 2.74
CA PHE A 15 6.14 -2.99 1.55
C PHE A 15 5.62 -3.90 0.43
N ASP A 16 6.18 -5.11 0.27
CA ASP A 16 5.67 -6.14 -0.62
C ASP A 16 4.24 -6.56 -0.24
N ARG A 17 3.98 -6.76 1.06
CA ARG A 17 2.63 -7.09 1.56
C ARG A 17 1.64 -5.95 1.35
N LEU A 18 2.09 -4.71 1.46
CA LEU A 18 1.30 -3.51 1.11
C LEU A 18 1.16 -3.34 -0.41
N GLY A 19 1.83 -4.12 -1.25
CA GLY A 19 1.78 -3.95 -2.70
C GLY A 19 2.32 -2.60 -3.17
N LEU A 20 3.21 -1.97 -2.39
CA LEU A 20 3.78 -0.67 -2.73
C LEU A 20 5.00 -0.84 -3.64
N PRO A 21 5.14 -0.02 -4.70
CA PRO A 21 6.25 -0.11 -5.66
C PRO A 21 7.54 0.49 -5.09
N PHE A 22 8.06 -0.07 -4.00
CA PHE A 22 9.22 0.50 -3.31
C PHE A 22 10.56 0.09 -3.95
N VAL A 23 11.58 0.92 -3.67
CA VAL A 23 12.97 0.62 -3.99
C VAL A 23 13.83 0.84 -2.75
N LYS A 24 14.66 -0.15 -2.42
CA LYS A 24 15.71 -0.01 -1.40
C LYS A 24 16.95 0.62 -2.06
N VAL A 25 17.35 1.80 -1.62
CA VAL A 25 18.50 2.54 -2.18
C VAL A 25 19.62 2.65 -1.16
N LYS A 26 20.87 2.63 -1.63
CA LYS A 26 22.01 3.02 -0.78
C LYS A 26 21.90 4.51 -0.45
N ALA A 27 22.10 4.85 0.82
CA ALA A 27 21.92 6.19 1.35
C ALA A 27 23.20 6.73 2.02
N ALA A 28 23.22 8.03 2.28
CA ALA A 28 24.27 8.65 3.08
C ALA A 28 23.97 8.42 4.56
N THR A 29 25.00 8.22 5.38
CA THR A 29 24.79 8.05 6.83
C THR A 29 24.52 9.38 7.54
N GLY A 30 24.86 10.50 6.90
CA GLY A 30 24.62 11.86 7.39
C GLY A 30 25.07 12.09 8.84
N SER A 31 24.32 12.93 9.55
CA SER A 31 24.57 13.30 10.95
C SER A 31 24.38 12.13 11.92
N ILE A 32 23.47 11.20 11.61
CA ILE A 32 23.27 9.96 12.38
C ILE A 32 24.57 9.13 12.40
N GLY A 33 25.30 9.13 11.27
CA GLY A 33 26.56 8.44 11.09
C GLY A 33 26.41 6.92 11.09
N GLY A 34 27.53 6.23 11.34
CA GLY A 34 27.62 4.79 11.08
C GLY A 34 28.42 4.51 9.82
N THR A 35 28.31 3.28 9.32
CA THR A 35 29.12 2.81 8.19
C THR A 35 28.30 2.38 6.99
N VAL A 36 27.02 2.04 7.21
CA VAL A 36 26.10 1.59 6.17
C VAL A 36 24.72 2.15 6.47
N SER A 37 24.06 2.72 5.46
CA SER A 37 22.65 3.05 5.51
C SER A 37 21.92 2.73 4.21
N HIS A 38 20.62 2.44 4.34
CA HIS A 38 19.72 2.26 3.21
C HIS A 38 18.39 2.95 3.51
N GLU A 39 17.89 3.64 2.50
CA GLU A 39 16.57 4.25 2.45
C GLU A 39 15.61 3.33 1.67
N PHE A 40 14.34 3.38 2.05
CA PHE A 40 13.23 2.74 1.35
C PHE A 40 12.40 3.85 0.74
N GLN A 41 12.34 3.86 -0.58
CA GLN A 41 11.85 4.96 -1.39
C GLN A 41 10.66 4.49 -2.22
N LEU A 42 9.59 5.29 -2.26
CA LEU A 42 8.51 5.12 -3.22
C LEU A 42 8.75 6.07 -4.40
N PRO A 43 9.00 5.59 -5.63
CA PRO A 43 9.19 6.45 -6.79
C PRO A 43 7.96 7.31 -7.05
N ALA A 44 8.13 8.62 -7.03
CA ALA A 44 7.06 9.59 -7.23
C ALA A 44 7.65 10.95 -7.65
N ASP A 45 7.02 11.65 -8.59
CA ASP A 45 7.52 12.93 -9.13
C ASP A 45 7.53 14.08 -8.12
N ILE A 46 6.65 13.99 -7.11
CA ILE A 46 6.61 14.94 -5.99
C ILE A 46 7.70 14.66 -4.94
N GLY A 47 8.36 13.51 -5.03
CA GLY A 47 9.41 13.10 -4.11
C GLY A 47 10.54 14.13 -3.99
N GLU A 48 11.04 14.31 -2.77
CA GLU A 48 12.13 15.24 -2.46
C GLU A 48 13.49 14.63 -2.83
N ASP A 49 13.62 13.31 -2.69
CA ASP A 49 14.87 12.60 -2.94
C ASP A 49 15.08 12.35 -4.42
N ARG A 50 16.35 12.43 -4.83
CA ARG A 50 16.77 12.14 -6.20
C ARG A 50 17.45 10.78 -6.21
N LEU A 51 16.89 9.87 -6.99
CA LEU A 51 17.33 8.48 -7.06
C LEU A 51 17.96 8.18 -8.41
N VAL A 52 18.89 7.23 -8.39
CA VAL A 52 19.50 6.66 -9.57
C VAL A 52 19.28 5.15 -9.54
N LEU A 53 18.61 4.63 -10.55
CA LEU A 53 18.14 3.24 -10.62
C LEU A 53 18.71 2.53 -11.84
N CYS A 54 19.05 1.25 -11.68
CA CYS A 54 19.32 0.37 -12.81
C CYS A 54 17.99 -0.13 -13.39
N PRO A 55 17.78 -0.09 -14.72
CA PRO A 55 16.59 -0.65 -15.37
C PRO A 55 16.36 -2.15 -15.05
N HIS A 56 17.43 -2.89 -14.74
CA HIS A 56 17.37 -4.30 -14.37
C HIS A 56 17.35 -4.55 -12.85
N GLY A 57 17.22 -3.50 -12.02
CA GLY A 57 17.13 -3.62 -10.57
C GLY A 57 18.43 -4.01 -9.86
N HIS A 58 19.57 -4.07 -10.56
CA HIS A 58 20.86 -4.48 -9.98
C HIS A 58 21.53 -3.41 -9.11
N PHE A 59 21.10 -2.15 -9.21
CA PHE A 59 21.68 -1.03 -8.50
C PHE A 59 20.62 0.04 -8.25
N ALA A 60 20.63 0.60 -7.06
CA ALA A 60 19.78 1.73 -6.69
C ALA A 60 20.46 2.54 -5.59
N ALA A 61 20.52 3.86 -5.76
CA ALA A 61 21.21 4.75 -4.84
C ALA A 61 20.55 6.13 -4.80
N ASN A 62 20.62 6.77 -3.64
CA ASN A 62 20.37 8.21 -3.55
C ASN A 62 21.54 8.95 -4.23
N VAL A 63 21.24 9.98 -5.03
CA VAL A 63 22.23 10.79 -5.75
C VAL A 63 23.33 11.33 -4.82
N GLU A 64 23.00 11.63 -3.57
CA GLU A 64 23.96 12.12 -2.57
C GLU A 64 25.11 11.14 -2.27
N THR A 65 24.92 9.86 -2.57
CA THR A 65 25.94 8.81 -2.36
C THR A 65 26.86 8.61 -3.57
N LEU A 66 26.59 9.28 -4.69
CA LEU A 66 27.31 9.10 -5.94
C LEU A 66 28.36 10.20 -6.13
N ASN A 67 29.50 9.83 -6.71
CA ASN A 67 30.60 10.76 -7.00
C ASN A 67 30.38 11.58 -8.30
N GLY A 68 29.13 11.96 -8.61
CA GLY A 68 28.76 12.83 -9.75
C GLY A 68 28.89 12.22 -11.15
N GLU A 69 29.79 11.25 -11.37
CA GLU A 69 30.15 10.70 -12.69
C GLU A 69 29.50 9.35 -13.00
N GLN A 70 28.79 8.74 -12.04
CA GLN A 70 28.22 7.41 -12.24
C GLN A 70 26.98 7.46 -13.13
N THR A 71 27.14 7.03 -14.38
CA THR A 71 26.10 7.02 -15.42
C THR A 71 25.64 5.60 -15.80
N SER A 72 26.45 4.58 -15.54
CA SER A 72 26.15 3.18 -15.84
C SER A 72 26.09 2.31 -14.58
N CYS A 73 25.28 1.24 -14.67
CA CYS A 73 25.13 0.26 -13.61
C CYS A 73 26.46 -0.48 -13.40
N PRO A 74 26.99 -0.55 -12.16
CA PRO A 74 28.27 -1.22 -11.89
C PRO A 74 28.20 -2.74 -12.08
N THR A 75 26.98 -3.31 -12.17
CA THR A 75 26.76 -4.75 -12.28
C THR A 75 26.53 -5.18 -13.74
N CYS A 76 25.66 -4.49 -14.48
CA CYS A 76 25.27 -4.91 -15.84
C CYS A 76 25.71 -3.93 -16.94
N GLY A 77 26.30 -2.78 -16.62
CA GLY A 77 26.77 -1.79 -17.59
C GLY A 77 25.69 -0.92 -18.23
N GLU A 78 24.41 -1.20 -18.00
CA GLU A 78 23.30 -0.44 -18.58
C GLU A 78 23.21 0.98 -18.02
N ASN A 79 22.65 1.92 -18.81
CA ASN A 79 22.49 3.30 -18.37
C ASN A 79 21.53 3.40 -17.18
N LEU A 80 21.94 4.17 -16.17
CA LEU A 80 21.12 4.41 -14.99
C LEU A 80 20.03 5.44 -15.29
N THR A 81 18.81 5.17 -14.82
CA THR A 81 17.68 6.10 -14.90
C THR A 81 17.63 6.96 -13.65
N ARG A 82 17.19 8.21 -13.82
CA ARG A 82 16.99 9.16 -12.71
C ARG A 82 15.49 9.29 -12.44
N THR A 83 15.11 9.21 -11.18
CA THR A 83 13.74 9.46 -10.74
C THR A 83 13.76 10.22 -9.43
N LYS A 84 12.60 10.70 -9.01
CA LYS A 84 12.38 11.17 -7.64
C LYS A 84 11.73 10.10 -6.78
N GLY A 85 11.84 10.24 -5.46
CA GLY A 85 11.22 9.32 -4.51
C GLY A 85 10.83 9.97 -3.18
N ILE A 86 9.87 9.32 -2.52
CA ILE A 86 9.44 9.66 -1.17
C ILE A 86 10.06 8.65 -0.20
N GLU A 87 10.93 9.12 0.69
CA GLU A 87 11.55 8.28 1.72
C GLU A 87 10.50 7.85 2.75
N VAL A 88 10.19 6.56 2.80
CA VAL A 88 9.23 5.98 3.76
C VAL A 88 9.91 5.22 4.90
N GLY A 89 11.20 4.95 4.79
CA GLY A 89 11.97 4.35 5.88
C GLY A 89 13.48 4.46 5.68
N HIS A 90 14.21 4.39 6.79
CA HIS A 90 15.67 4.48 6.82
C HIS A 90 16.24 3.48 7.81
N THR A 91 17.29 2.79 7.41
CA THR A 91 18.01 1.82 8.24
C THR A 91 19.48 2.18 8.32
N PHE A 92 20.03 2.25 9.53
CA PHE A 92 21.44 2.56 9.78
C PHE A 92 22.12 1.46 10.57
N TYR A 93 23.32 1.08 10.13
CA TYR A 93 24.27 0.34 10.95
C TYR A 93 25.30 1.30 11.53
N LEU A 94 25.22 1.50 12.84
CA LEU A 94 25.92 2.55 13.57
C LEU A 94 27.29 2.10 14.10
N GLY A 95 27.54 0.79 14.09
CA GLY A 95 28.74 0.23 14.70
C GLY A 95 28.77 0.54 16.19
N THR A 96 29.92 1.01 16.66
CA THR A 96 30.13 1.45 18.05
C THR A 96 30.11 2.97 18.22
N LYS A 97 29.58 3.73 17.24
CA LYS A 97 29.59 5.21 17.26
C LYS A 97 29.03 5.79 18.56
N TYR A 98 27.89 5.29 19.02
CA TYR A 98 27.24 5.78 20.23
C TYR A 98 27.69 5.04 21.49
N SER A 99 27.89 3.73 21.41
CA SER A 99 28.33 2.94 22.56
C SER A 99 29.71 3.36 23.07
N SER A 100 30.61 3.79 22.20
CA SER A 100 31.91 4.36 22.58
C SER A 100 31.78 5.69 23.36
N VAL A 101 30.80 6.53 23.01
CA VAL A 101 30.56 7.82 23.68
C VAL A 101 29.90 7.63 25.05
N PHE A 102 28.91 6.74 25.13
CA PHE A 102 28.13 6.51 26.37
C PHE A 102 28.67 5.38 27.25
N ASN A 103 29.79 4.76 26.87
CA ASN A 103 30.38 3.62 27.56
C ASN A 103 29.40 2.43 27.73
N ALA A 104 28.60 2.16 26.70
CA ALA A 104 27.65 1.06 26.69
C ALA A 104 28.38 -0.25 26.34
N ALA A 105 28.88 -0.95 27.37
CA ALA A 105 29.67 -2.16 27.25
C ALA A 105 28.98 -3.40 27.83
N PHE A 106 29.36 -4.58 27.32
CA PHE A 106 28.96 -5.88 27.83
C PHE A 106 30.18 -6.82 27.90
N TYR A 107 30.07 -7.94 28.60
CA TYR A 107 31.11 -8.97 28.63
C TYR A 107 30.80 -10.07 27.61
N SER A 108 31.77 -10.40 26.76
CA SER A 108 31.67 -11.54 25.83
C SER A 108 31.70 -12.88 26.58
N PRO A 109 31.36 -14.00 25.91
CA PRO A 109 31.50 -15.34 26.50
C PRO A 109 32.91 -15.64 27.03
N GLU A 110 33.95 -15.00 26.47
CA GLU A 110 35.35 -15.09 26.92
C GLU A 110 35.68 -14.12 28.06
N ASN A 111 34.67 -13.50 28.68
CA ASN A 111 34.78 -12.53 29.77
C ASN A 111 35.62 -11.29 29.43
N LYS A 112 35.58 -10.85 28.16
CA LYS A 112 36.24 -9.62 27.71
C LYS A 112 35.22 -8.48 27.56
N PRO A 113 35.53 -7.26 28.03
CA PRO A 113 34.64 -6.11 27.81
C PRO A 113 34.62 -5.76 26.32
N GLN A 114 33.42 -5.61 25.77
CA GLN A 114 33.15 -5.20 24.40
C GLN A 114 32.10 -4.10 24.37
N LEU A 115 32.25 -3.14 23.47
CA LEU A 115 31.24 -2.11 23.23
C LEU A 115 30.05 -2.72 22.48
N ALA A 116 28.84 -2.30 22.83
CA ALA A 116 27.63 -2.72 22.14
C ALA A 116 27.66 -2.24 20.68
N GLU A 117 27.41 -3.16 19.75
CA GLU A 117 27.15 -2.89 18.35
C GLU A 117 25.71 -2.38 18.18
N MET A 118 25.53 -1.27 17.47
CA MET A 118 24.24 -0.57 17.38
C MET A 118 23.74 -0.45 15.94
N GLY A 119 22.41 -0.43 15.80
CA GLY A 119 21.70 -0.04 14.60
C GLY A 119 20.44 0.74 14.99
N CYS A 120 19.95 1.59 14.09
CA CYS A 120 18.66 2.24 14.26
C CYS A 120 17.86 2.14 12.95
N TYR A 121 16.54 2.03 13.10
CA TYR A 121 15.63 1.71 12.01
C TYR A 121 14.36 2.52 12.20
N GLY A 122 14.00 3.32 11.21
CA GLY A 122 12.84 4.20 11.25
C GLY A 122 11.91 3.94 10.06
N LEU A 123 10.60 3.92 10.34
CA LEU A 123 9.54 3.97 9.35
C LEU A 123 8.70 5.22 9.60
N GLY A 124 8.45 5.98 8.54
CA GLY A 124 7.53 7.11 8.60
C GLY A 124 6.10 6.62 8.48
N MET A 125 5.48 6.12 9.55
CA MET A 125 4.15 5.48 9.48
C MET A 125 3.07 6.37 8.83
N THR A 126 2.98 7.64 9.23
CA THR A 126 2.05 8.61 8.63
C THR A 126 2.43 8.96 7.20
N ARG A 127 3.75 8.97 6.89
CA ARG A 127 4.27 9.21 5.55
C ARG A 127 3.99 8.04 4.62
N ILE A 128 4.05 6.79 5.10
CA ILE A 128 3.67 5.59 4.35
C ILE A 128 2.21 5.71 3.90
N LEU A 129 1.31 6.14 4.80
CA LEU A 129 -0.10 6.34 4.46
C LEU A 129 -0.27 7.36 3.31
N ALA A 130 0.33 8.54 3.45
CA ALA A 130 0.24 9.60 2.43
C ALA A 130 0.91 9.19 1.10
N ALA A 131 2.09 8.58 1.18
CA ALA A 131 2.84 8.17 0.00
C ALA A 131 2.17 7.00 -0.74
N SER A 132 1.46 6.11 -0.01
CA SER A 132 0.64 5.06 -0.63
C SER A 132 -0.46 5.64 -1.52
N ILE A 133 -1.14 6.68 -1.06
CA ILE A 133 -2.14 7.39 -1.86
C ILE A 133 -1.46 8.02 -3.07
N GLU A 134 -0.35 8.73 -2.87
CA GLU A 134 0.36 9.42 -3.96
C GLU A 134 0.74 8.47 -5.11
N VAL A 135 1.25 7.28 -4.80
CA VAL A 135 1.74 6.36 -5.83
C VAL A 135 0.69 5.43 -6.42
N LEU A 136 -0.43 5.21 -5.73
CA LEU A 136 -1.48 4.29 -6.19
C LEU A 136 -2.68 5.02 -6.80
N SER A 137 -2.98 6.23 -6.35
CA SER A 137 -4.19 6.95 -6.71
C SER A 137 -4.12 7.53 -8.13
N THR A 138 -5.28 7.91 -8.63
CA THR A 138 -5.44 8.65 -9.88
C THR A 138 -5.97 10.05 -9.59
N GLU A 139 -6.07 10.91 -10.60
CA GLU A 139 -6.62 12.27 -10.43
C GLU A 139 -8.04 12.27 -9.84
N ASP A 140 -8.84 11.23 -10.13
CA ASP A 140 -10.25 11.17 -9.78
C ASP A 140 -10.59 10.16 -8.66
N SER A 141 -9.63 9.34 -8.23
CA SER A 141 -9.88 8.26 -7.26
C SER A 141 -8.69 8.02 -6.34
N ILE A 142 -8.96 8.04 -5.03
CA ILE A 142 -8.03 7.52 -4.04
C ILE A 142 -7.97 5.99 -4.21
N ARG A 143 -6.76 5.43 -4.13
CA ARG A 143 -6.55 3.98 -4.12
C ARG A 143 -5.68 3.61 -2.94
N TRP A 144 -6.16 2.67 -2.14
CA TRP A 144 -5.45 2.18 -0.97
C TRP A 144 -4.78 0.83 -1.26
N PRO A 145 -3.64 0.55 -0.62
CA PRO A 145 -3.26 -0.83 -0.37
C PRO A 145 -4.41 -1.53 0.37
N SER A 146 -4.84 -2.70 -0.10
CA SER A 146 -5.97 -3.41 0.51
C SER A 146 -5.80 -3.61 2.02
N LEU A 147 -4.57 -3.85 2.50
CA LEU A 147 -4.29 -4.06 3.92
C LEU A 147 -4.44 -2.82 4.82
N ILE A 148 -4.57 -1.62 4.26
CA ILE A 148 -4.77 -0.39 5.04
C ILE A 148 -5.94 0.44 4.52
N ALA A 149 -6.77 -0.14 3.63
CA ALA A 149 -8.01 0.48 3.22
C ALA A 149 -8.92 0.64 4.44
N PRO A 150 -9.64 1.78 4.59
CA PRO A 150 -10.54 1.98 5.72
C PRO A 150 -11.67 0.94 5.78
N TYR A 151 -12.14 0.53 4.60
CA TYR A 151 -13.08 -0.57 4.37
C TYR A 151 -12.78 -1.20 3.00
N GLN A 152 -12.89 -2.53 2.86
CA GLN A 152 -12.70 -3.18 1.54
C GLN A 152 -13.87 -2.93 0.59
N LEU A 153 -15.09 -2.90 1.12
CA LEU A 153 -16.31 -3.00 0.34
C LEU A 153 -17.28 -1.86 0.64
N CYS A 154 -17.79 -1.21 -0.41
CA CYS A 154 -18.92 -0.31 -0.31
C CYS A 154 -20.12 -0.87 -1.11
N LEU A 155 -21.28 -0.94 -0.47
CA LEU A 155 -22.54 -1.37 -1.07
C LEU A 155 -23.41 -0.13 -1.33
N ILE A 156 -23.83 0.05 -2.58
CA ILE A 156 -24.69 1.18 -2.98
C ILE A 156 -26.06 0.62 -3.42
N PRO A 157 -27.10 0.73 -2.58
CA PRO A 157 -28.46 0.32 -2.94
C PRO A 157 -29.06 1.25 -4.00
N PRO A 158 -30.20 0.89 -4.62
CA PRO A 158 -30.89 1.76 -5.56
C PRO A 158 -31.23 3.13 -4.97
N LYS A 159 -31.50 4.11 -5.83
CA LYS A 159 -31.98 5.43 -5.39
C LYS A 159 -33.43 5.29 -4.92
N ARG A 160 -33.80 5.98 -3.85
CA ARG A 160 -35.19 6.06 -3.40
C ARG A 160 -36.11 6.62 -4.49
N GLY A 161 -37.22 5.94 -4.76
CA GLY A 161 -38.19 6.23 -5.82
C GLY A 161 -37.72 5.83 -7.23
N SER A 162 -36.71 4.97 -7.35
CA SER A 162 -36.29 4.40 -8.62
C SER A 162 -37.00 3.08 -8.90
N ARG A 163 -37.07 2.68 -10.17
CA ARG A 163 -37.66 1.38 -10.56
C ARG A 163 -36.91 0.22 -9.92
N GLU A 164 -35.60 0.35 -9.82
CA GLU A 164 -34.73 -0.64 -9.18
C GLU A 164 -35.04 -0.82 -7.68
N GLU A 165 -35.52 0.22 -6.98
CA GLU A 165 -35.98 0.06 -5.58
C GLU A 165 -37.35 -0.62 -5.50
N GLU A 166 -38.28 -0.24 -6.39
CA GLU A 166 -39.63 -0.82 -6.46
C GLU A 166 -39.60 -2.32 -6.81
N GLU A 167 -38.62 -2.73 -7.61
CA GLU A 167 -38.39 -4.12 -8.03
C GLU A 167 -37.39 -4.85 -7.10
N GLU A 168 -37.46 -4.58 -5.80
CA GLU A 168 -36.72 -5.29 -4.73
C GLU A 168 -35.18 -5.23 -4.79
N GLY A 169 -34.59 -4.32 -5.59
CA GLY A 169 -33.13 -4.23 -5.74
C GLY A 169 -32.37 -3.93 -4.44
N ALA A 170 -33.00 -3.25 -3.48
CA ALA A 170 -32.44 -3.04 -2.14
C ALA A 170 -32.36 -4.35 -1.35
N THR A 171 -33.43 -5.16 -1.37
CA THR A 171 -33.48 -6.47 -0.72
C THR A 171 -32.49 -7.45 -1.34
N LEU A 172 -32.34 -7.43 -2.68
CA LEU A 172 -31.34 -8.24 -3.37
C LEU A 172 -29.91 -7.87 -2.97
N LEU A 173 -29.60 -6.58 -2.80
CA LEU A 173 -28.29 -6.14 -2.32
C LEU A 173 -28.06 -6.53 -0.86
N GLU A 174 -29.09 -6.46 -0.01
CA GLU A 174 -29.02 -6.91 1.37
C GLU A 174 -28.78 -8.43 1.46
N GLN A 175 -29.37 -9.23 0.55
CA GLN A 175 -29.05 -10.65 0.43
C GLN A 175 -27.59 -10.88 0.04
N VAL A 176 -27.04 -10.11 -0.90
CA VAL A 176 -25.61 -10.17 -1.22
C VAL A 176 -24.76 -9.89 0.02
N TYR A 177 -25.11 -8.86 0.80
CA TYR A 177 -24.40 -8.54 2.03
C TYR A 177 -24.46 -9.68 3.06
N ASN A 178 -25.64 -10.23 3.32
CA ASN A 178 -25.83 -11.30 4.30
C ASN A 178 -25.07 -12.57 3.89
N ASP A 179 -25.17 -12.96 2.62
CA ASP A 179 -24.44 -14.12 2.09
C ASP A 179 -22.92 -13.91 2.14
N LEU A 180 -22.45 -12.70 1.81
CA LEU A 180 -21.03 -12.34 1.97
C LEU A 180 -20.58 -12.39 3.42
N ALA A 181 -21.40 -11.92 4.36
CA ALA A 181 -21.09 -11.95 5.78
C ALA A 181 -21.03 -13.37 6.33
N GLU A 182 -21.84 -14.28 5.79
CA GLU A 182 -21.83 -15.70 6.15
C GLU A 182 -20.61 -16.43 5.56
N VAL A 183 -20.33 -16.24 4.27
CA VAL A 183 -19.23 -16.93 3.56
C VAL A 183 -17.86 -16.33 3.90
N LEU A 184 -17.79 -15.02 4.11
CA LEU A 184 -16.57 -14.26 4.36
C LEU A 184 -16.74 -13.36 5.61
N PRO A 185 -16.74 -13.93 6.83
CA PRO A 185 -17.01 -13.18 8.06
C PRO A 185 -16.07 -11.99 8.31
N HIS A 186 -14.86 -12.05 7.75
CA HIS A 186 -13.87 -10.97 7.83
C HIS A 186 -14.26 -9.74 7.01
N LEU A 187 -15.03 -9.88 5.93
CA LEU A 187 -15.53 -8.75 5.14
C LEU A 187 -16.76 -8.08 5.74
N ALA A 188 -17.54 -8.79 6.58
CA ALA A 188 -18.71 -8.22 7.23
C ALA A 188 -18.34 -6.97 8.06
N GLY A 189 -17.25 -7.06 8.84
CA GLY A 189 -16.71 -5.94 9.62
C GLY A 189 -15.94 -4.90 8.79
N ASP A 190 -15.67 -5.18 7.52
CA ASP A 190 -14.85 -4.35 6.62
C ASP A 190 -15.65 -3.87 5.39
N SER A 191 -16.97 -3.69 5.59
CA SER A 191 -17.91 -3.25 4.56
C SER A 191 -18.77 -2.06 5.02
N VAL A 192 -19.18 -1.22 4.08
CA VAL A 192 -19.99 -0.02 4.30
C VAL A 192 -21.22 -0.06 3.41
N LEU A 193 -22.39 0.15 3.99
CA LEU A 193 -23.61 0.42 3.24
C LEU A 193 -23.80 1.93 3.06
N ASP A 194 -23.82 2.41 1.82
CA ASP A 194 -24.15 3.80 1.51
C ASP A 194 -25.67 4.00 1.45
N ASP A 195 -26.28 4.12 2.62
CA ASP A 195 -27.72 4.25 2.86
C ASP A 195 -28.30 5.63 2.49
N ARG A 196 -27.50 6.53 1.90
CA ARG A 196 -27.91 7.86 1.44
C ARG A 196 -28.75 7.78 0.16
N THR A 197 -29.81 6.97 0.16
CA THR A 197 -30.67 6.61 -0.97
C THR A 197 -31.38 7.80 -1.62
N GLN A 198 -31.46 8.95 -0.94
CA GLN A 198 -31.90 10.22 -1.53
C GLN A 198 -30.96 10.75 -2.63
N MET A 199 -29.68 10.34 -2.62
CA MET A 199 -28.67 10.74 -3.59
C MET A 199 -28.67 9.83 -4.81
N THR A 200 -28.28 10.35 -5.97
CA THR A 200 -28.09 9.53 -7.17
C THR A 200 -26.94 8.54 -6.95
N ILE A 201 -27.02 7.37 -7.59
CA ILE A 201 -25.95 6.36 -7.59
C ILE A 201 -24.63 7.00 -8.02
N GLY A 202 -24.62 7.78 -9.11
CA GLY A 202 -23.41 8.45 -9.60
C GLY A 202 -22.76 9.40 -8.59
N LYS A 203 -23.54 10.09 -7.75
CA LYS A 203 -22.97 10.94 -6.69
C LYS A 203 -22.34 10.10 -5.57
N ARG A 204 -22.98 9.00 -5.20
CA ARG A 204 -22.47 8.04 -4.20
C ARG A 204 -21.21 7.33 -4.70
N LEU A 205 -21.17 6.92 -5.97
CA LEU A 205 -19.96 6.38 -6.62
C LEU A 205 -18.82 7.40 -6.62
N LYS A 206 -19.09 8.68 -6.90
CA LYS A 206 -18.06 9.72 -6.82
C LYS A 206 -17.51 9.88 -5.40
N ASP A 207 -18.36 9.80 -4.38
CA ASP A 207 -17.90 9.83 -2.99
C ASP A 207 -17.09 8.56 -2.65
N ALA A 208 -17.51 7.39 -3.12
CA ALA A 208 -16.81 6.12 -2.96
C ALA A 208 -15.41 6.14 -3.59
N ASN A 209 -15.25 6.71 -4.79
CA ASN A 209 -13.95 6.89 -5.45
C ASN A 209 -13.03 7.84 -4.67
N LYS A 210 -13.60 8.90 -4.08
CA LYS A 210 -12.85 9.84 -3.23
C LYS A 210 -12.42 9.24 -1.92
N LEU A 211 -13.17 8.28 -1.37
CA LEU A 211 -12.81 7.57 -0.15
C LEU A 211 -11.88 6.39 -0.43
N GLY A 212 -11.93 5.86 -1.66
CA GLY A 212 -11.01 4.86 -2.19
C GLY A 212 -11.33 3.43 -1.80
N TYR A 213 -12.61 3.10 -1.59
CA TYR A 213 -13.02 1.72 -1.31
C TYR A 213 -12.53 0.78 -2.43
N PRO A 214 -11.72 -0.25 -2.14
CA PRO A 214 -11.19 -1.15 -3.17
C PRO A 214 -12.28 -1.76 -4.05
N TYR A 215 -13.42 -2.14 -3.45
CA TYR A 215 -14.58 -2.65 -4.16
C TYR A 215 -15.83 -1.83 -3.88
N VAL A 216 -16.60 -1.54 -4.94
CA VAL A 216 -17.94 -0.95 -4.81
C VAL A 216 -18.95 -1.79 -5.57
N VAL A 217 -19.95 -2.33 -4.87
CA VAL A 217 -21.03 -3.12 -5.48
C VAL A 217 -22.30 -2.27 -5.50
N VAL A 218 -22.90 -2.16 -6.66
CA VAL A 218 -24.05 -1.31 -6.92
C VAL A 218 -25.22 -2.16 -7.42
N ALA A 219 -26.36 -2.02 -6.77
CA ALA A 219 -27.65 -2.46 -7.30
C ALA A 219 -28.15 -1.43 -8.33
N GLY A 220 -27.60 -1.50 -9.53
CA GLY A 220 -27.91 -0.62 -10.65
C GLY A 220 -29.08 -1.12 -11.50
N LYS A 221 -29.18 -0.64 -12.74
CA LYS A 221 -30.29 -0.96 -13.65
C LYS A 221 -30.47 -2.46 -13.90
N ARG A 222 -29.36 -3.20 -13.93
CA ARG A 222 -29.28 -4.62 -14.27
C ARG A 222 -29.65 -5.55 -13.10
N VAL A 223 -29.92 -5.00 -11.91
CA VAL A 223 -30.41 -5.79 -10.76
C VAL A 223 -31.79 -6.41 -11.05
N ARG A 224 -32.50 -5.87 -12.03
CA ARG A 224 -33.83 -6.31 -12.49
C ARG A 224 -33.78 -7.37 -13.59
N GLU A 225 -32.58 -7.77 -14.02
CA GLU A 225 -32.40 -8.90 -14.92
C GLU A 225 -32.73 -10.22 -14.18
N ASP A 226 -32.97 -11.29 -14.94
CA ASP A 226 -33.14 -12.65 -14.41
C ASP A 226 -32.04 -13.55 -15.00
N PRO A 227 -31.03 -13.95 -14.22
CA PRO A 227 -30.83 -13.64 -12.80
C PRO A 227 -30.38 -12.19 -12.54
N PRO A 228 -30.58 -11.64 -11.32
CA PRO A 228 -30.12 -10.30 -10.95
C PRO A 228 -28.62 -10.09 -11.15
N VAL A 229 -28.25 -8.95 -11.73
CA VAL A 229 -26.85 -8.58 -12.00
C VAL A 229 -26.47 -7.27 -11.29
N PHE A 230 -25.36 -7.31 -10.56
CA PHE A 230 -24.79 -6.18 -9.85
C PHE A 230 -23.61 -5.59 -10.62
N GLU A 231 -23.47 -4.27 -10.54
CA GLU A 231 -22.32 -3.55 -11.08
C GLU A 231 -21.24 -3.51 -9.99
N VAL A 232 -20.05 -4.04 -10.28
CA VAL A 232 -18.94 -4.18 -9.34
C VAL A 232 -17.74 -3.40 -9.85
N TRP A 233 -17.34 -2.37 -9.11
CA TRP A 233 -16.15 -1.59 -9.38
C TRP A 233 -14.97 -2.18 -8.61
N ASP A 234 -13.93 -2.62 -9.32
CA ASP A 234 -12.60 -2.84 -8.75
C ASP A 234 -11.79 -1.57 -8.98
N GLN A 235 -11.70 -0.74 -7.94
CA GLN A 235 -11.05 0.56 -8.08
C GLN A 235 -9.54 0.43 -8.31
N ASN A 236 -8.90 -0.60 -7.77
CA ASN A 236 -7.47 -0.81 -7.90
C ASN A 236 -7.10 -1.30 -9.31
N ALA A 237 -7.89 -2.20 -9.89
CA ALA A 237 -7.75 -2.62 -11.29
C ALA A 237 -8.25 -1.54 -12.27
N GLY A 238 -9.15 -0.65 -11.84
CA GLY A 238 -9.82 0.30 -12.71
C GLY A 238 -10.84 -0.35 -13.63
N GLU A 239 -11.42 -1.47 -13.20
CA GLU A 239 -12.35 -2.29 -13.98
C GLU A 239 -13.78 -2.21 -13.41
N VAL A 240 -14.77 -2.30 -14.30
CA VAL A 240 -16.18 -2.43 -13.93
C VAL A 240 -16.70 -3.75 -14.47
N LEU A 241 -17.13 -4.61 -13.56
CA LEU A 241 -17.66 -5.93 -13.83
C LEU A 241 -19.18 -5.93 -13.61
N PHE A 242 -19.87 -6.85 -14.29
CA PHE A 242 -21.29 -7.08 -14.10
C PHE A 242 -21.49 -8.55 -13.73
N LEU A 243 -21.80 -8.80 -12.46
CA LEU A 243 -21.75 -10.13 -11.87
C LEU A 243 -23.10 -10.48 -11.22
N THR A 244 -23.48 -11.76 -11.29
CA THR A 244 -24.55 -12.27 -10.41
C THR A 244 -24.07 -12.30 -8.97
N LYS A 245 -24.97 -12.55 -8.02
CA LYS A 245 -24.63 -12.71 -6.60
C LYS A 245 -23.46 -13.69 -6.39
N GLU A 246 -23.49 -14.84 -7.05
CA GLU A 246 -22.45 -15.88 -6.94
C GLU A 246 -21.10 -15.35 -7.46
N GLY A 247 -21.11 -14.59 -8.55
CA GLY A 247 -19.91 -13.97 -9.10
C GLY A 247 -19.32 -12.89 -8.18
N VAL A 248 -20.17 -12.10 -7.51
CA VAL A 248 -19.72 -11.13 -6.49
C VAL A 248 -19.01 -11.86 -5.34
N ILE A 249 -19.60 -12.94 -4.83
CA ILE A 249 -19.02 -13.74 -3.73
C ILE A 249 -17.70 -14.38 -4.17
N GLU A 250 -17.64 -14.96 -5.38
CA GLU A 250 -16.41 -15.55 -5.91
C GLU A 250 -15.28 -14.52 -6.03
N LEU A 251 -15.58 -13.33 -6.56
CA LEU A 251 -14.60 -12.25 -6.69
C LEU A 251 -14.07 -11.84 -5.30
N LEU A 252 -14.99 -11.57 -4.37
CA LEU A 252 -14.65 -11.08 -3.05
C LEU A 252 -13.98 -12.13 -2.15
N SER A 253 -14.14 -13.43 -2.45
CA SER A 253 -13.43 -14.51 -1.74
C SER A 253 -11.91 -14.44 -1.87
N LYS A 254 -11.40 -13.73 -2.87
CA LYS A 254 -9.96 -13.54 -3.12
C LYS A 254 -9.39 -12.33 -2.38
N VAL A 255 -10.25 -11.51 -1.76
CA VAL A 255 -9.87 -10.29 -1.06
C VAL A 255 -9.28 -10.65 0.29
N ARG A 256 -8.11 -10.08 0.60
CA ARG A 256 -7.46 -10.23 1.89
C ARG A 256 -7.80 -9.02 2.76
N VAL A 257 -8.45 -9.28 3.88
CA VAL A 257 -8.63 -8.31 4.96
C VAL A 257 -7.46 -8.46 5.95
N PRO A 258 -6.99 -7.37 6.59
CA PRO A 258 -5.94 -7.39 7.61
C PRO A 258 -6.18 -8.35 8.77
#